data_AF-A0A075SJ70-F1
#
_entry.id   AF-A0A075SJ70-F1
#
_cell.length_a   1.000
_cell.length_b   1.000
_cell.length_c   1.000
_cell.angle_alpha   90.00
_cell.angle_beta   90.00
_cell.angle_gamma   90.00
#
_symmetry.space_group_name_H-M   'P 1'
#
loop_
_entity.id
_entity.type
_entity.pdbx_description
1 polymer ?
#
loop_
_entity_poly.entity_id
_entity_poly.type
_entity_poly.pdbx_seq_one_letter_code
_entity_poly.pdbx_strand_id
1 'polypeptide(L)'
;MKFLLMNVRRTVFSKKMLLSFLLAFSCILIGNMVAFNGIYKLEGLSLFFAGSTIRGFSPISLVAAVISAIPIADRVIEDSKNHFLRLQLQRTSRIKYIWTLLVTAGISGFLSLFLPYFLLLVANLCLTPYKEIYIGDYQGVFKSIFDSNQLVYSILITIWYGIFGSVFAVFGLASSLAFRQKIVGVFFPCLYMILGGLFFALLDLSFLEPVGIISWGYQFQLNFLLVFLHLLCIFTICLGMILYHFQFRVEDSI
;
A
#
# COMPACT_ATOMS: atom_id res chain seq x y z
N MET A 1 14.85 20.94 2.80
CA MET A 1 13.45 20.78 3.25
C MET A 1 12.43 21.38 2.29
N LYS A 2 12.58 22.62 1.80
CA LYS A 2 11.61 23.26 0.88
C LYS A 2 11.26 22.40 -0.36
N PHE A 3 12.26 21.80 -1.01
CA PHE A 3 12.05 20.92 -2.17
C PHE A 3 11.21 19.66 -1.84
N LEU A 4 11.52 18.98 -0.74
CA LEU A 4 10.75 17.83 -0.27
C LEU A 4 9.30 18.21 0.02
N LEU A 5 9.08 19.30 0.76
CA LEU A 5 7.74 19.76 1.11
C LEU A 5 6.91 20.10 -0.12
N MET A 6 7.49 20.78 -1.11
CA MET A 6 6.81 21.07 -2.38
C MET A 6 6.44 19.79 -3.14
N ASN A 7 7.32 18.80 -3.15
CA ASN A 7 7.03 17.51 -3.79
C ASN A 7 5.92 16.76 -3.09
N VAL A 8 5.99 16.63 -1.76
CA VAL A 8 4.94 15.98 -0.98
C VAL A 8 3.61 16.67 -1.21
N ARG A 9 3.55 18.01 -1.07
CA ARG A 9 2.32 18.79 -1.30
C ARG A 9 1.77 18.56 -2.72
N ARG A 10 2.61 18.64 -3.75
CA ARG A 10 2.18 18.41 -5.14
C ARG A 10 1.65 16.99 -5.36
N THR A 11 2.19 15.97 -4.68
CA THR A 11 1.69 14.57 -4.81
C THR A 11 0.40 14.36 -4.05
N VAL A 12 0.36 14.78 -2.79
CA VAL A 12 -0.77 14.54 -1.88
C VAL A 12 -2.01 15.29 -2.32
N PHE A 13 -1.88 16.52 -2.83
CA PHE A 13 -3.02 17.31 -3.33
C PHE A 13 -3.26 17.13 -4.84
N SER A 14 -2.77 16.04 -5.44
CA SER A 14 -2.98 15.77 -6.86
C SER A 14 -4.32 15.07 -7.13
N LYS A 15 -4.83 15.21 -8.36
CA LYS A 15 -5.98 14.43 -8.86
C LYS A 15 -5.74 12.91 -8.79
N LYS A 16 -4.47 12.48 -8.88
CA LYS A 16 -4.07 11.06 -8.80
C LYS A 16 -4.21 10.52 -7.37
N MET A 17 -3.88 11.33 -6.36
CA MET A 17 -4.16 10.98 -4.97
C MET A 17 -5.67 10.87 -4.71
N LEU A 18 -6.46 11.82 -5.22
CA LEU A 18 -7.91 11.76 -5.13
C LEU A 18 -8.47 10.48 -5.77
N LEU A 19 -7.99 10.12 -6.97
CA LEU A 19 -8.36 8.86 -7.63
C LEU A 19 -8.02 7.64 -6.77
N SER A 20 -6.86 7.65 -6.10
CA SER A 20 -6.44 6.57 -5.21
C SER A 20 -7.38 6.44 -4.01
N PHE A 21 -7.80 7.56 -3.41
CA PHE A 21 -8.79 7.56 -2.34
C PHE A 21 -10.16 7.04 -2.82
N LEU A 22 -10.64 7.50 -3.97
CA LEU A 22 -11.92 7.06 -4.53
C LEU A 22 -11.92 5.54 -4.79
N LEU A 23 -10.81 5.00 -5.31
CA LEU A 23 -10.65 3.56 -5.53
C LEU A 23 -10.56 2.77 -4.22
N ALA A 24 -9.87 3.29 -3.20
CA ALA A 24 -9.82 2.66 -1.89
C ALA A 24 -11.22 2.61 -1.24
N PHE A 25 -11.94 3.74 -1.28
CA PHE A 25 -13.30 3.82 -0.76
C PHE A 25 -14.27 2.90 -1.52
N SER A 26 -14.17 2.82 -2.85
CA SER A 26 -15.03 1.91 -3.61
C SER A 26 -14.78 0.45 -3.23
N CYS A 27 -13.53 0.02 -3.05
CA CYS A 27 -13.20 -1.33 -2.58
C CYS A 27 -13.80 -1.60 -1.19
N ILE A 28 -13.66 -0.65 -0.27
CA ILE A 28 -14.22 -0.73 1.09
C ILE A 28 -15.75 -0.84 1.05
N LEU A 29 -16.42 -0.01 0.24
CA LEU A 29 -17.87 -0.03 0.09
C LEU A 29 -18.36 -1.35 -0.51
N ILE A 30 -17.68 -1.87 -1.52
CA ILE A 30 -17.99 -3.19 -2.10
C ILE A 30 -17.87 -4.28 -1.02
N GLY A 31 -16.77 -4.29 -0.25
CA GLY A 31 -16.58 -5.25 0.85
C GLY A 31 -17.68 -5.19 1.90
N ASN A 32 -18.09 -3.98 2.29
CA ASN A 32 -19.21 -3.77 3.20
C ASN A 32 -20.54 -4.25 2.60
N MET A 33 -20.86 -3.92 1.35
CA MET A 33 -22.09 -4.37 0.69
C MET A 33 -22.18 -5.89 0.66
N VAL A 34 -21.09 -6.58 0.31
CA VAL A 34 -21.04 -8.05 0.30
C VAL A 34 -21.24 -8.62 1.70
N ALA A 35 -20.58 -8.05 2.71
CA ALA A 35 -20.66 -8.53 4.08
C ALA A 35 -22.04 -8.37 4.72
N PHE A 36 -22.71 -7.22 4.50
CA PHE A 36 -24.03 -6.92 5.07
C PHE A 36 -25.20 -7.55 4.27
N ASN A 37 -25.01 -7.85 2.99
CA ASN A 37 -25.97 -8.67 2.23
C ASN A 37 -25.91 -10.16 2.62
N GLY A 38 -24.86 -10.58 3.33
CA GLY A 38 -24.66 -11.96 3.73
C GLY A 38 -24.90 -12.21 5.23
N ILE A 39 -23.95 -11.78 6.07
CA ILE A 39 -23.70 -12.41 7.38
C ILE A 39 -23.70 -11.39 8.52
N TYR A 40 -23.35 -10.13 8.28
CA TYR A 40 -23.13 -9.16 9.35
C TYR A 40 -24.39 -8.39 9.74
N LYS A 41 -24.57 -8.21 11.06
CA LYS A 41 -25.41 -7.16 11.64
C LYS A 41 -24.55 -5.93 11.90
N LEU A 42 -25.14 -4.74 11.77
CA LEU A 42 -24.47 -3.48 12.03
C LEU A 42 -24.31 -3.26 13.55
N GLU A 43 -23.28 -3.86 14.12
CA GLU A 43 -22.92 -3.75 15.54
C GLU A 43 -21.40 -3.62 15.72
N GLY A 44 -20.97 -2.86 16.73
CA GLY A 44 -19.55 -2.73 17.09
C GLY A 44 -18.65 -2.44 15.89
N LEU A 45 -17.50 -3.13 15.81
CA LEU A 45 -16.53 -2.94 14.73
C LEU A 45 -16.87 -3.66 13.40
N SER A 46 -18.12 -4.11 13.21
CA SER A 46 -18.56 -4.87 12.02
C SER A 46 -18.24 -4.17 10.70
N LEU A 47 -18.58 -2.88 10.59
CA LEU A 47 -18.35 -2.09 9.37
C LEU A 47 -16.85 -1.87 9.05
N PHE A 48 -15.98 -1.85 10.07
CA PHE A 48 -14.55 -1.82 9.84
C PHE A 48 -14.04 -3.18 9.36
N PHE A 49 -14.39 -4.26 10.06
CA PHE A 49 -13.91 -5.60 9.71
C PHE A 49 -14.44 -6.09 8.37
N ALA A 50 -15.68 -5.77 8.01
CA ALA A 50 -16.27 -6.07 6.71
C ALA A 50 -15.57 -5.34 5.56
N GLY A 51 -15.26 -4.05 5.73
CA GLY A 51 -14.54 -3.26 4.72
C GLY A 51 -13.03 -3.52 4.66
N SER A 52 -12.47 -4.19 5.67
CA SER A 52 -11.05 -4.52 5.78
C SER A 52 -10.65 -5.80 5.02
N THR A 53 -9.35 -6.04 4.91
CA THR A 53 -8.80 -7.29 4.37
C THR A 53 -8.89 -8.47 5.33
N ILE A 54 -9.26 -8.27 6.59
CA ILE A 54 -9.22 -9.31 7.64
C ILE A 54 -10.11 -10.50 7.28
N ARG A 55 -11.24 -10.23 6.62
CA ARG A 55 -12.22 -11.26 6.22
C ARG A 55 -12.20 -11.59 4.72
N GLY A 56 -11.42 -10.86 3.93
CA GLY A 56 -11.34 -11.07 2.48
C GLY A 56 -12.59 -10.67 1.67
N PHE A 57 -13.58 -9.97 2.26
CA PHE A 57 -14.73 -9.47 1.48
C PHE A 57 -14.37 -8.31 0.56
N SER A 58 -13.39 -7.49 0.96
CA SER A 58 -12.95 -6.35 0.16
C SER A 58 -11.91 -6.78 -0.88
N PRO A 59 -12.08 -6.41 -2.18
CA PRO A 59 -11.11 -6.72 -3.24
C PRO A 59 -9.79 -5.93 -3.11
N ILE A 60 -9.70 -5.06 -2.09
CA ILE A 60 -8.54 -4.22 -1.83
C ILE A 60 -7.25 -5.02 -1.65
N SER A 61 -7.29 -6.27 -1.19
CA SER A 61 -6.10 -7.10 -1.00
C SER A 61 -5.35 -7.35 -2.33
N LEU A 62 -6.06 -7.33 -3.46
CA LEU A 62 -5.48 -7.46 -4.80
C LEU A 62 -5.08 -6.11 -5.39
N VAL A 63 -5.88 -5.07 -5.15
CA VAL A 63 -5.75 -3.77 -5.84
C VAL A 63 -4.94 -2.74 -5.02
N ALA A 64 -4.63 -3.01 -3.75
CA ALA A 64 -3.88 -2.10 -2.87
C ALA A 64 -2.53 -1.68 -3.46
N ALA A 65 -1.83 -2.62 -4.12
CA ALA A 65 -0.58 -2.36 -4.81
C ALA A 65 -0.74 -1.29 -5.91
N VAL A 66 -1.81 -1.37 -6.69
CA VAL A 66 -2.16 -0.39 -7.74
C VAL A 66 -2.49 0.96 -7.12
N ILE A 67 -3.39 0.97 -6.13
CA ILE A 67 -3.88 2.18 -5.47
C ILE A 67 -2.72 2.99 -4.87
N SER A 68 -1.77 2.31 -4.24
CA SER A 68 -0.60 2.95 -3.65
C SER A 68 0.40 3.49 -4.68
N ALA A 69 0.49 2.88 -5.86
CA ALA A 69 1.42 3.29 -6.92
C ALA A 69 0.91 4.48 -7.76
N ILE A 70 -0.41 4.62 -7.96
CA ILE A 70 -1.03 5.66 -8.80
C ILE A 70 -0.51 7.09 -8.52
N PRO A 71 -0.39 7.55 -7.26
CA PRO A 71 0.02 8.94 -6.98
C PRO A 71 1.44 9.27 -7.46
N ILE A 72 2.32 8.27 -7.56
CA ILE A 72 3.76 8.48 -7.74
C ILE A 72 4.34 7.88 -9.03
N ALA A 73 3.76 6.81 -9.58
CA ALA A 73 4.32 6.04 -10.70
C ALA A 73 4.71 6.91 -11.91
N ASP A 74 3.93 7.94 -12.21
CA ASP A 74 4.16 8.79 -13.38
C ASP A 74 5.20 9.88 -13.19
N ARG A 75 5.52 10.23 -11.93
CA ARG A 75 6.27 11.45 -11.64
C ARG A 75 7.63 11.47 -12.28
N VAL A 76 8.38 10.39 -12.13
CA VAL A 76 9.76 10.36 -12.64
C VAL A 76 9.79 10.33 -14.16
N ILE A 77 8.77 9.71 -14.76
CA ILE A 77 8.61 9.71 -16.22
C ILE A 77 8.25 11.11 -16.73
N GLU A 78 7.37 11.84 -16.04
CA GLU A 78 7.03 13.23 -16.38
C GLU A 78 8.22 14.16 -16.15
N ASP A 79 8.94 14.02 -15.04
CA ASP A 79 10.10 14.85 -14.73
C ASP A 79 11.24 14.59 -15.73
N SER A 80 11.42 13.35 -16.18
CA SER A 80 12.36 12.97 -17.24
C SER A 80 11.95 13.55 -18.59
N LYS A 81 10.69 13.36 -19.02
CA LYS A 81 10.18 13.83 -20.32
C LYS A 81 10.18 15.35 -20.45
N ASN A 82 9.92 16.08 -19.37
CA ASN A 82 9.85 17.54 -19.41
C ASN A 82 11.21 18.23 -19.19
N HIS A 83 12.33 17.49 -19.26
CA HIS A 83 13.69 17.94 -18.92
C HIS A 83 13.84 18.53 -17.51
N PHE A 84 12.81 18.44 -16.68
CA PHE A 84 12.79 18.95 -15.31
C PHE A 84 13.81 18.22 -14.44
N LEU A 85 14.01 16.91 -14.68
CA LEU A 85 14.99 16.09 -13.99
C LEU A 85 16.41 16.63 -14.17
N ARG A 86 16.79 17.06 -15.38
CA ARG A 86 18.12 17.63 -15.67
C ARG A 86 18.35 18.93 -14.90
N LEU A 87 17.38 19.83 -14.93
CA LEU A 87 17.43 21.10 -14.20
C LEU A 87 17.49 20.87 -12.68
N GLN A 88 16.81 19.84 -12.20
CA GLN A 88 16.77 19.50 -10.78
C GLN A 88 18.11 18.91 -10.28
N LEU A 89 18.72 18.04 -11.08
CA LEU A 89 20.02 17.43 -10.79
C LEU A 89 21.18 18.44 -10.86
N GLN A 90 21.05 19.52 -11.63
CA GLN A 90 22.00 20.64 -11.60
C GLN A 90 21.94 21.45 -10.29
N ARG A 91 20.77 21.49 -9.65
CA ARG A 91 20.53 22.29 -8.43
C ARG A 91 20.62 21.48 -7.13
N THR A 92 20.56 20.16 -7.22
CA THR A 92 20.46 19.25 -6.07
C THR A 92 21.31 18.01 -6.31
N SER A 93 22.03 17.54 -5.29
CA SER A 93 22.78 16.28 -5.39
C SER A 93 21.86 15.09 -5.70
N ARG A 94 22.37 14.13 -6.49
CA ARG A 94 21.64 12.91 -6.89
C ARG A 94 21.04 12.18 -5.69
N ILE A 95 21.85 11.96 -4.64
CA ILE A 95 21.43 11.28 -3.40
C ILE A 95 20.24 12.02 -2.75
N LYS A 96 20.30 13.35 -2.66
CA LYS A 96 19.23 14.15 -2.05
C LYS A 96 17.94 14.15 -2.88
N TYR A 97 18.07 14.06 -4.21
CA TYR A 97 16.91 13.87 -5.10
C TYR A 97 16.26 12.49 -4.88
N ILE A 98 17.05 11.41 -4.88
CA ILE A 98 16.56 10.04 -4.64
C ILE A 98 15.86 9.94 -3.29
N TRP A 99 16.47 10.48 -2.23
CA TRP A 99 15.85 10.55 -0.91
C TRP A 99 14.53 11.32 -0.92
N THR A 100 14.47 12.45 -1.63
CA THR A 100 13.23 13.22 -1.74
C THR A 100 12.14 12.41 -2.43
N LEU A 101 12.51 11.67 -3.48
CA LEU A 101 11.60 10.84 -4.25
C LEU A 101 11.07 9.66 -3.42
N LEU A 102 11.95 8.95 -2.70
CA LEU A 102 11.60 7.85 -1.81
C LEU A 102 10.68 8.30 -0.68
N VAL A 103 11.00 9.40 -0.01
CA VAL A 103 10.16 9.94 1.07
C VAL A 103 8.81 10.40 0.53
N THR A 104 8.78 11.03 -0.66
CA THR A 104 7.52 11.43 -1.29
C THR A 104 6.67 10.21 -1.66
N ALA A 105 7.28 9.16 -2.23
CA ALA A 105 6.62 7.91 -2.56
C ALA A 105 6.07 7.20 -1.32
N GLY A 106 6.87 7.12 -0.25
CA GLY A 106 6.47 6.54 1.02
C GLY A 106 5.28 7.27 1.63
N ILE A 107 5.33 8.60 1.73
CA ILE A 107 4.22 9.40 2.28
C ILE A 107 2.96 9.29 1.40
N SER A 108 3.10 9.33 0.08
CA SER A 108 1.92 9.22 -0.79
C SER A 108 1.30 7.82 -0.73
N GLY A 109 2.12 6.77 -0.75
CA GLY A 109 1.69 5.40 -0.56
C GLY A 109 1.02 5.17 0.79
N PHE A 110 1.62 5.69 1.87
CA PHE A 110 1.06 5.62 3.21
C PHE A 110 -0.34 6.21 3.26
N LEU A 111 -0.48 7.47 2.84
CA LEU A 111 -1.75 8.18 2.90
C LEU A 111 -2.81 7.50 2.03
N SER A 112 -2.44 6.99 0.85
CA SER A 112 -3.37 6.39 -0.12
C SER A 112 -4.24 5.28 0.46
N LEU A 113 -3.70 4.50 1.42
CA LEU A 113 -4.42 3.42 2.09
C LEU A 113 -4.76 3.77 3.55
N PHE A 114 -3.85 4.40 4.29
CA PHE A 114 -4.08 4.75 5.69
C PHE A 114 -5.32 5.64 5.86
N LEU A 115 -5.45 6.70 5.05
CA LEU A 115 -6.51 7.68 5.26
C LEU A 115 -7.92 7.11 5.00
N PRO A 116 -8.18 6.37 3.90
CA PRO A 116 -9.47 5.68 3.72
C PRO A 116 -9.84 4.74 4.87
N TYR A 117 -8.89 3.94 5.36
CA TYR A 117 -9.15 3.02 6.48
C TYR A 117 -9.31 3.71 7.82
N PHE A 118 -8.56 4.77 8.06
CA PHE A 118 -8.73 5.60 9.26
C PHE A 118 -10.12 6.26 9.27
N LEU A 119 -10.55 6.81 8.13
CA LEU A 119 -11.88 7.38 7.98
C LEU A 119 -12.97 6.32 8.15
N LEU A 120 -12.76 5.09 7.66
CA LEU A 120 -13.66 3.97 7.89
C LEU A 120 -13.78 3.63 9.38
N LEU A 121 -12.67 3.58 10.10
CA LEU A 121 -12.65 3.29 11.54
C LEU A 121 -13.38 4.37 12.33
N VAL A 122 -13.12 5.65 12.03
CA VAL A 122 -13.83 6.78 12.64
C VAL A 122 -15.32 6.72 12.33
N ALA A 123 -15.70 6.48 11.07
CA ALA A 123 -17.10 6.36 10.67
C ALA A 123 -17.82 5.21 11.38
N ASN A 124 -17.15 4.06 11.55
CA ASN A 124 -17.68 2.94 12.33
C ASN A 124 -17.99 3.37 13.78
N LEU A 125 -17.03 4.00 14.46
CA LEU A 125 -17.21 4.44 15.85
C LEU A 125 -18.27 5.54 16.03
N CYS A 126 -18.52 6.34 14.98
CA CYS A 126 -19.59 7.33 14.99
C CYS A 126 -20.99 6.72 14.78
N LEU A 127 -21.09 5.64 13.99
CA LEU A 127 -22.37 5.02 13.63
C LEU A 127 -22.81 3.96 14.63
N THR A 128 -21.86 3.24 15.21
CA THR A 128 -22.11 2.14 16.14
C THR A 128 -21.26 2.28 17.40
N PRO A 129 -21.85 2.14 18.59
CA PRO A 129 -21.07 2.16 19.82
C PRO A 129 -20.05 1.02 19.82
N TYR A 130 -18.88 1.27 20.40
CA TYR A 130 -17.84 0.25 20.50
C TYR A 130 -18.35 -0.97 21.25
N LYS A 131 -18.24 -2.13 20.59
CA LYS A 131 -18.53 -3.44 21.13
C LYS A 131 -17.64 -4.43 20.39
N GLU A 132 -17.00 -5.33 21.13
CA GLU A 132 -16.26 -6.43 20.54
C GLU A 132 -17.24 -7.39 19.89
N ILE A 133 -16.88 -7.83 18.69
CA ILE A 133 -17.74 -8.72 17.91
C ILE A 133 -17.02 -10.01 17.60
N TYR A 134 -17.74 -11.11 17.71
CA TYR A 134 -17.23 -12.39 17.25
C TYR A 134 -17.19 -12.39 15.72
N ILE A 135 -16.00 -12.57 15.17
CA ILE A 135 -15.78 -12.67 13.73
C ILE A 135 -15.17 -14.02 13.37
N GLY A 136 -15.64 -15.11 13.98
CA GLY A 136 -15.04 -16.43 13.76
C GLY A 136 -13.66 -16.56 14.42
N ASP A 137 -13.03 -17.71 14.21
CA ASP A 137 -11.72 -18.00 14.79
C ASP A 137 -10.62 -17.24 14.05
N TYR A 138 -10.28 -16.06 14.56
CA TYR A 138 -9.15 -15.29 14.08
C TYR A 138 -7.85 -16.00 14.45
N GLN A 139 -7.02 -16.27 13.45
CA GLN A 139 -5.79 -17.04 13.59
C GLN A 139 -4.56 -16.32 13.02
N GLY A 140 -4.68 -15.02 12.80
CA GLY A 140 -3.69 -14.20 12.12
C GLY A 140 -2.64 -13.55 13.01
N VAL A 141 -1.86 -12.66 12.39
CA VAL A 141 -0.84 -11.85 13.08
C VAL A 141 -1.49 -11.08 14.25
N PHE A 142 -0.79 -11.04 15.39
CA PHE A 142 -1.26 -10.37 16.61
C PHE A 142 -2.61 -10.86 17.14
N LYS A 143 -2.90 -12.17 17.02
CA LYS A 143 -4.09 -12.80 17.63
C LYS A 143 -4.31 -12.42 19.09
N SER A 144 -3.28 -12.42 19.92
CA SER A 144 -3.41 -12.05 21.34
C SER A 144 -3.96 -10.62 21.54
N ILE A 145 -3.59 -9.68 20.67
CA ILE A 145 -4.10 -8.30 20.70
C ILE A 145 -5.53 -8.27 20.17
N PHE A 146 -5.82 -9.02 19.10
CA PHE A 146 -7.18 -9.17 18.57
C PHE A 146 -8.17 -9.68 19.63
N ASP A 147 -7.78 -10.73 20.37
CA ASP A 147 -8.60 -11.37 21.41
C ASP A 147 -8.75 -10.49 22.65
N SER A 148 -7.77 -9.62 22.94
CA SER A 148 -7.80 -8.75 24.13
C SER A 148 -8.50 -7.41 23.89
N ASN A 149 -8.31 -6.81 22.71
CA ASN A 149 -8.88 -5.51 22.37
C ASN A 149 -8.92 -5.30 20.84
N GLN A 150 -10.12 -5.48 20.28
CA GLN A 150 -10.34 -5.37 18.85
C GLN A 150 -10.13 -3.95 18.29
N LEU A 151 -10.31 -2.91 19.11
CA LEU A 151 -10.07 -1.52 18.69
C LEU A 151 -8.56 -1.25 18.52
N VAL A 152 -7.74 -1.69 19.47
CA VAL A 152 -6.28 -1.56 19.38
C VAL A 152 -5.76 -2.30 18.15
N TYR A 153 -6.28 -3.52 17.91
CA TYR A 153 -5.96 -4.26 16.70
C TYR A 153 -6.36 -3.50 15.42
N SER A 154 -7.55 -2.87 15.40
CA SER A 154 -8.04 -2.08 14.26
C SER A 154 -7.18 -0.84 13.96
N ILE A 155 -6.63 -0.22 14.99
CA ILE A 155 -5.67 0.89 14.84
C ILE A 155 -4.35 0.38 14.24
N LEU A 156 -3.83 -0.74 14.77
CA LEU A 156 -2.58 -1.35 14.28
C LEU A 156 -2.68 -1.76 12.81
N ILE A 157 -3.76 -2.43 12.41
CA ILE A 157 -3.95 -2.84 11.02
C ILE A 157 -4.13 -1.62 10.09
N THR A 158 -4.75 -0.53 10.57
CA THR A 158 -4.87 0.72 9.80
C THR A 158 -3.49 1.33 9.52
N ILE A 159 -2.61 1.37 10.52
CA ILE A 159 -1.22 1.81 10.34
C ILE A 159 -0.49 0.87 9.39
N TRP A 160 -0.74 -0.44 9.51
CA TRP A 160 -0.13 -1.45 8.65
C TRP A 160 -0.50 -1.25 7.17
N TYR A 161 -1.76 -0.94 6.85
CA TYR A 161 -2.17 -0.62 5.49
C TYR A 161 -1.37 0.55 4.91
N GLY A 162 -1.05 1.56 5.72
CA GLY A 162 -0.16 2.65 5.33
C GLY A 162 1.28 2.18 5.08
N ILE A 163 1.84 1.34 5.94
CA ILE A 163 3.20 0.80 5.75
C ILE A 163 3.27 -0.02 4.46
N PHE A 164 2.30 -0.90 4.23
CA PHE A 164 2.18 -1.67 3.00
C PHE A 164 2.11 -0.73 1.78
N GLY A 165 1.24 0.28 1.81
CA GLY A 165 1.10 1.26 0.73
C GLY A 165 2.40 2.02 0.46
N SER A 166 3.18 2.33 1.49
CA SER A 166 4.48 3.00 1.34
C SER A 166 5.47 2.17 0.52
N VAL A 167 5.58 0.87 0.84
CA VAL A 167 6.50 -0.05 0.15
C VAL A 167 6.06 -0.26 -1.29
N PHE A 168 4.77 -0.47 -1.53
CA PHE A 168 4.24 -0.69 -2.88
C PHE A 168 4.25 0.57 -3.75
N ALA A 169 4.16 1.77 -3.17
CA ALA A 169 4.40 3.02 -3.89
C ALA A 169 5.86 3.14 -4.36
N VAL A 170 6.82 2.74 -3.53
CA VAL A 170 8.24 2.66 -3.92
C VAL A 170 8.47 1.58 -4.98
N PHE A 171 7.75 0.46 -4.90
CA PHE A 171 7.80 -0.56 -5.95
C PHE A 171 7.24 -0.03 -7.28
N GLY A 172 6.11 0.67 -7.25
CA GLY A 172 5.55 1.30 -8.45
C GLY A 172 6.49 2.34 -9.07
N LEU A 173 7.18 3.11 -8.23
CA LEU A 173 8.21 4.04 -8.65
C LEU A 173 9.40 3.32 -9.33
N ALA A 174 9.93 2.27 -8.69
CA ALA A 174 11.09 1.53 -9.17
C ALA A 174 10.80 0.80 -10.50
N SER A 175 9.60 0.22 -10.63
CA SER A 175 9.15 -0.42 -11.87
C SER A 175 8.93 0.60 -12.99
N SER A 176 8.31 1.75 -12.70
CA SER A 176 8.20 2.85 -13.67
C SER A 176 9.57 3.27 -14.23
N LEU A 177 10.56 3.41 -13.35
CA LEU A 177 11.94 3.72 -13.71
C LEU A 177 12.61 2.64 -14.55
N ALA A 178 12.47 1.37 -14.17
CA ALA A 178 13.09 0.25 -14.87
C ALA A 178 12.62 0.14 -16.33
N PHE A 179 11.32 0.31 -16.55
CA PHE A 179 10.70 0.14 -17.87
C PHE A 179 10.45 1.46 -18.63
N ARG A 180 10.69 2.61 -18.00
CA ARG A 180 10.44 3.96 -18.54
C ARG A 180 8.99 4.19 -19.00
N GLN A 181 8.05 3.48 -18.38
CA GLN A 181 6.63 3.50 -18.75
C GLN A 181 5.74 3.71 -17.53
N LYS A 182 4.87 4.72 -17.63
CA LYS A 182 3.88 5.12 -16.64
C LYS A 182 2.99 3.96 -16.19
N ILE A 183 2.43 3.27 -17.18
CA ILE A 183 1.48 2.16 -17.00
C ILE A 183 2.15 1.01 -16.25
N VAL A 184 3.41 0.68 -16.59
CA VAL A 184 4.14 -0.41 -15.93
C VAL A 184 4.36 -0.11 -14.45
N GLY A 185 4.64 1.14 -14.10
CA GLY A 185 4.75 1.57 -12.70
C GLY A 185 3.49 1.33 -11.86
N VAL A 186 2.32 1.28 -12.48
CA VAL A 186 1.04 1.08 -11.78
C VAL A 186 0.65 -0.40 -11.76
N PHE A 187 0.82 -1.12 -12.87
CA PHE A 187 0.34 -2.50 -13.01
C PHE A 187 1.35 -3.57 -12.59
N PHE A 188 2.65 -3.29 -12.66
CA PHE A 188 3.67 -4.29 -12.30
C PHE A 188 3.61 -4.71 -10.82
N PRO A 189 3.38 -3.80 -9.84
CA PRO A 189 3.13 -4.20 -8.47
C PRO A 189 1.88 -5.08 -8.30
N CYS A 190 0.86 -4.90 -9.15
CA CYS A 190 -0.34 -5.75 -9.17
C CYS A 190 -0.05 -7.15 -9.72
N LEU A 191 0.73 -7.24 -10.81
CA LEU A 191 1.18 -8.51 -11.35
C LEU A 191 1.94 -9.31 -10.30
N TYR A 192 2.76 -8.65 -9.48
CA TYR A 192 3.41 -9.30 -8.34
C TYR A 192 2.39 -9.85 -7.33
N MET A 193 1.33 -9.09 -7.00
CA MET A 193 0.29 -9.58 -6.08
C MET A 193 -0.41 -10.84 -6.59
N ILE A 194 -0.72 -10.88 -7.89
CA ILE A 194 -1.47 -11.99 -8.52
C ILE A 194 -0.55 -13.19 -8.79
N LEU A 195 0.53 -12.97 -9.54
CA LEU A 195 1.45 -14.04 -9.96
C LEU A 195 2.31 -14.53 -8.79
N GLY A 196 2.60 -13.68 -7.82
CA GLY A 196 3.32 -14.08 -6.61
C GLY A 196 2.53 -15.12 -5.83
N GLY A 197 1.21 -14.97 -5.70
CA GLY A 197 0.36 -15.98 -5.07
C GLY A 197 0.46 -17.34 -5.77
N LEU A 198 0.34 -17.35 -7.10
CA LEU A 198 0.50 -18.58 -7.90
C LEU A 198 1.90 -19.20 -7.72
N PHE A 199 2.94 -18.38 -7.78
CA PHE A 199 4.33 -18.83 -7.67
C PHE A 199 4.61 -19.47 -6.30
N PHE A 200 4.19 -18.83 -5.22
CA PHE A 200 4.37 -19.37 -3.88
C PHE A 200 3.48 -20.59 -3.61
N ALA A 201 2.27 -20.64 -4.19
CA ALA A 201 1.42 -21.82 -4.11
C ALA A 201 2.03 -23.04 -4.82
N LEU A 202 2.68 -22.86 -5.97
CA LEU A 202 3.38 -23.95 -6.69
C LEU A 202 4.58 -24.52 -5.92
N LEU A 203 5.12 -23.77 -4.95
CA LEU A 203 6.26 -24.18 -4.12
C LEU A 203 5.83 -24.71 -2.75
N ASP A 204 4.53 -24.92 -2.52
CA ASP A 204 3.95 -25.24 -1.20
C ASP A 204 4.29 -24.20 -0.10
N LEU A 205 4.59 -22.97 -0.51
CA LEU A 205 4.92 -21.82 0.35
C LEU A 205 3.78 -20.79 0.33
N SER A 206 2.52 -21.23 0.23
CA SER A 206 1.35 -20.34 0.15
C SER A 206 1.30 -19.29 1.26
N PHE A 207 1.93 -19.57 2.41
CA PHE A 207 2.05 -18.62 3.53
C PHE A 207 2.89 -17.36 3.21
N LEU A 208 3.63 -17.33 2.10
CA LEU A 208 4.39 -16.19 1.60
C LEU A 208 3.67 -15.43 0.48
N GLU A 209 2.42 -15.77 0.19
CA GLU A 209 1.68 -15.09 -0.87
C GLU A 209 1.57 -13.59 -0.59
N PRO A 210 1.81 -12.71 -1.59
CA PRO A 210 1.82 -11.26 -1.37
C PRO A 210 0.50 -10.69 -0.85
N VAL A 211 -0.61 -11.34 -1.17
CA VAL A 211 -1.96 -10.99 -0.68
C VAL A 211 -2.05 -11.20 0.84
N GLY A 212 -1.46 -12.27 1.37
CA GLY A 212 -1.42 -12.58 2.80
C GLY A 212 -0.71 -11.52 3.64
N ILE A 213 0.23 -10.77 3.03
CA ILE A 213 1.00 -9.70 3.69
C ILE A 213 0.10 -8.52 4.10
N ILE A 214 -0.93 -8.23 3.30
CA ILE A 214 -1.92 -7.19 3.62
C ILE A 214 -3.13 -7.76 4.38
N SER A 215 -3.43 -9.05 4.23
CA SER A 215 -4.55 -9.73 4.91
C SER A 215 -4.08 -10.62 6.04
N TRP A 216 -3.69 -10.02 7.17
CA TRP A 216 -3.17 -10.72 8.34
C TRP A 216 -4.06 -11.85 8.89
N GLY A 217 -5.37 -11.80 8.65
CA GLY A 217 -6.33 -12.79 9.16
C GLY A 217 -6.51 -14.04 8.33
N TYR A 218 -5.84 -14.17 7.18
CA TYR A 218 -6.16 -15.22 6.21
C TYR A 218 -5.39 -16.53 6.42
N GLN A 219 -4.23 -16.48 7.10
CA GLN A 219 -3.31 -17.62 7.18
C GLN A 219 -2.74 -17.81 8.59
N PHE A 220 -2.89 -19.03 9.13
CA PHE A 220 -2.45 -19.41 10.48
C PHE A 220 -0.93 -19.35 10.68
N GLN A 221 -0.16 -19.69 9.63
CA GLN A 221 1.31 -19.78 9.71
C GLN A 221 2.01 -18.42 9.57
N LEU A 222 1.26 -17.34 9.39
CA LEU A 222 1.79 -16.02 9.08
C LEU A 222 2.25 -15.31 10.36
N ASN A 223 3.56 -15.13 10.51
CA ASN A 223 4.16 -14.39 11.62
C ASN A 223 4.51 -12.95 11.24
N PHE A 224 4.38 -12.01 12.19
CA PHE A 224 4.73 -10.60 11.97
C PHE A 224 6.15 -10.42 11.40
N LEU A 225 7.13 -11.16 11.94
CA LEU A 225 8.52 -11.11 11.49
C LEU A 225 8.65 -11.49 10.01
N LEU A 226 7.93 -12.51 9.57
CA LEU A 226 7.97 -12.99 8.20
C LEU A 226 7.40 -11.94 7.23
N VAL A 227 6.24 -11.39 7.58
CA VAL A 227 5.59 -10.32 6.83
C VAL A 227 6.49 -9.10 6.72
N PHE A 228 7.12 -8.71 7.84
CA PHE A 228 8.03 -7.57 7.88
C PHE A 228 9.28 -7.80 7.03
N LEU A 229 9.91 -8.98 7.15
CA LEU A 229 11.06 -9.37 6.33
C LEU A 229 10.71 -9.35 4.84
N HIS A 230 9.52 -9.83 4.47
CA HIS A 230 9.07 -9.84 3.09
C HIS A 230 8.93 -8.43 2.51
N LEU A 231 8.29 -7.51 3.24
CA LEU A 231 8.22 -6.10 2.83
C LEU A 231 9.60 -5.44 2.78
N LEU A 232 10.49 -5.77 3.72
CA LEU A 232 11.86 -5.25 3.75
C LEU A 232 12.68 -5.74 2.55
N CYS A 233 12.53 -7.01 2.15
CA CYS A 233 13.13 -7.55 0.93
C CYS A 233 12.64 -6.81 -0.32
N ILE A 234 11.33 -6.59 -0.45
CA ILE A 234 10.77 -5.82 -1.58
C ILE A 234 11.35 -4.39 -1.60
N PHE A 235 11.36 -3.73 -0.44
CA PHE A 235 11.86 -2.36 -0.32
C PHE A 235 13.35 -2.26 -0.68
N THR A 236 14.19 -3.18 -0.20
CA THR A 236 15.63 -3.20 -0.47
C THR A 236 15.94 -3.47 -1.94
N ILE A 237 15.23 -4.40 -2.58
CA ILE A 237 15.35 -4.63 -4.03
C ILE A 237 14.96 -3.37 -4.81
N CYS A 238 13.83 -2.75 -4.48
CA CYS A 238 13.38 -1.54 -5.15
C CYS A 238 14.36 -0.37 -4.96
N LEU A 239 14.91 -0.21 -3.76
CA LEU A 239 15.94 0.79 -3.47
C LEU A 239 17.19 0.56 -4.32
N GLY A 240 17.67 -0.69 -4.41
CA GLY A 240 18.80 -1.07 -5.26
C GLY A 240 18.55 -0.74 -6.72
N MET A 241 17.36 -1.04 -7.25
CA MET A 241 17.01 -0.69 -8.64
C MET A 241 16.99 0.82 -8.88
N ILE A 242 16.43 1.61 -7.96
CA ILE A 242 16.40 3.07 -8.07
C ILE A 242 17.82 3.62 -8.06
N LEU A 243 18.67 3.19 -7.11
CA LEU A 243 20.07 3.62 -7.03
C LEU A 243 20.84 3.27 -8.30
N TYR A 244 20.71 2.03 -8.78
CA TYR A 244 21.33 1.57 -10.03
C TYR A 244 20.92 2.44 -11.22
N HIS A 245 19.62 2.75 -11.36
CA HIS A 245 19.13 3.57 -12.46
C HIS A 245 19.72 4.98 -12.44
N PHE A 246 19.80 5.61 -11.26
CA PHE A 246 20.35 6.96 -11.11
C PHE A 246 21.88 7.04 -11.18
N GLN A 247 22.58 5.93 -10.94
CA GLN A 247 24.03 5.84 -11.07
C GLN A 247 24.47 5.59 -12.52
N PHE A 248 23.85 4.63 -13.21
CA PHE A 248 24.35 4.13 -14.49
C PHE A 248 23.54 4.56 -15.70
N ARG A 249 22.22 4.78 -15.58
CA ARG A 249 21.33 4.99 -16.75
C ARG A 249 20.90 6.43 -17.00
N VAL A 250 21.14 7.33 -16.05
CA VAL A 250 20.81 8.76 -16.25
C VAL A 250 21.81 9.42 -17.21
N GLU A 251 23.06 8.94 -17.25
CA GLU A 251 24.11 9.48 -18.13
C GLU A 251 23.91 9.11 -19.61
N ASP A 252 23.31 7.94 -19.92
CA ASP A 252 23.01 7.51 -21.30
C ASP A 252 21.88 8.30 -22.00
N SER A 253 21.26 9.25 -21.28
CA SER A 253 20.14 10.07 -21.77
C SER A 253 20.41 11.58 -21.67
N ILE A 254 21.66 11.96 -21.38
CA ILE A 254 22.18 13.33 -21.42
C ILE A 254 22.78 13.59 -22.80
#